data_AF-A0A089P342-F1
#
_entry.id   AF-A0A089P342-F1
#
_cell.length_a   1.000
_cell.length_b   1.000
_cell.length_c   1.000
_cell.angle_alpha   90.00
_cell.angle_beta   90.00
_cell.angle_gamma   90.00
#
_symmetry.space_group_name_H-M   'P 1'
#
loop_
_entity.id
_entity.type
_entity.pdbx_description
1 polymer ?
#
loop_
_entity_poly.entity_id
_entity_poly.type
_entity_poly.pdbx_seq_one_letter_code
_entity_poly.pdbx_strand_id
1 'polypeptide(L)'
;MLEEAGLDQPRLTVLAERLGRQPDELRRLLDKVGRLGWLVRVSNSYYALPEAVAELARIADAVAREHPEGLLTVGRFRETAGIGRNLTMPLLEFFDGRGFTVRIEAGRRIRADWRVLAPIELA
;
A
#
# COMPACT_ATOMS: atom_id res chain seq x y z
N MET A 1 7.71 10.23 11.43
CA MET A 1 6.34 10.35 10.89
C MET A 1 5.88 9.12 10.10
N LEU A 2 6.44 8.79 8.93
CA LEU A 2 6.01 7.58 8.19
C LEU A 2 6.46 6.30 8.90
N GLU A 3 7.69 6.26 9.41
CA GLU A 3 8.20 5.13 10.20
C GLU A 3 7.34 4.89 11.46
N GLU A 4 7.03 5.96 12.20
CA GLU A 4 6.19 5.92 13.40
C GLU A 4 4.75 5.47 13.11
N ALA A 5 4.24 5.69 11.89
CA ALA A 5 2.88 5.30 11.51
C ALA A 5 2.74 3.79 11.25
N GLY A 6 3.86 3.05 11.13
CA GLY A 6 3.84 1.60 10.90
C GLY A 6 3.13 1.23 9.61
N LEU A 7 2.04 0.45 9.69
CA LEU A 7 1.31 0.00 8.50
C LEU A 7 0.22 0.99 8.05
N ASP A 8 -0.37 1.76 8.96
CA ASP A 8 -1.46 2.70 8.65
C ASP A 8 -0.91 4.08 8.29
N GLN A 9 -0.24 4.12 7.13
CA GLN A 9 0.44 5.31 6.64
C GLN A 9 -0.54 6.49 6.44
N PRO A 10 -0.18 7.71 6.88
CA PRO A 10 -1.08 8.86 6.85
C PRO A 10 -1.34 9.36 5.43
N ARG A 11 -2.50 9.99 5.24
CA ARG A 11 -2.81 10.71 4.01
C ARG A 11 -1.79 11.84 3.77
N LEU A 12 -1.49 12.11 2.50
CA LEU A 12 -0.66 13.24 2.06
C LEU A 12 -1.12 14.57 2.66
N THR A 13 -2.44 14.78 2.78
CA THR A 13 -3.00 16.01 3.37
C THR A 13 -2.63 16.15 4.84
N VAL A 14 -2.65 15.06 5.61
CA VAL A 14 -2.23 15.04 7.02
C VAL A 14 -0.73 15.29 7.15
N LEU A 15 0.07 14.70 6.25
CA LEU A 15 1.52 14.98 6.19
C LEU A 15 1.80 16.45 5.87
N ALA A 16 1.08 17.01 4.89
CA ALA A 16 1.22 18.39 4.46
C ALA A 16 0.87 19.37 5.59
N GLU A 17 -0.25 19.12 6.28
CA GLU A 17 -0.67 19.90 7.45
C GLU A 17 0.39 19.88 8.55
N ARG A 18 0.87 18.70 8.95
CA ARG A 18 1.89 18.56 10.01
C ARG A 18 3.22 19.22 9.65
N LEU A 19 3.56 19.30 8.36
CA LEU A 19 4.78 19.92 7.87
C LEU A 19 4.61 21.41 7.52
N GLY A 20 3.40 21.98 7.66
CA GLY A 20 3.12 23.35 7.26
C GLY A 20 3.32 23.61 5.77
N ARG A 21 3.03 22.62 4.91
CA ARG A 21 3.24 22.69 3.45
C ARG A 21 1.93 22.57 2.69
N GLN A 22 1.93 23.07 1.45
CA GLN A 22 0.84 22.82 0.51
C GLN A 22 0.89 21.36 0.00
N PRO A 23 -0.25 20.65 -0.12
CA PRO A 23 -0.26 19.24 -0.52
C PRO A 23 0.44 18.96 -1.86
N ASP A 24 0.25 19.81 -2.87
CA ASP A 24 0.87 19.63 -4.18
C ASP A 24 2.37 19.91 -4.19
N GLU A 25 2.83 20.81 -3.32
CA GLU A 25 4.26 21.03 -3.12
C GLU A 25 4.91 19.81 -2.48
N LEU A 26 4.31 19.30 -1.40
CA LEU A 26 4.78 18.08 -0.74
C LEU A 26 4.75 16.88 -1.69
N ARG A 27 3.69 16.74 -2.50
CA ARG A 27 3.60 15.71 -3.54
C ARG A 27 4.81 15.71 -4.47
N ARG A 28 5.17 16.87 -5.02
CA ARG A 28 6.31 16.98 -5.95
C ARG A 28 7.62 16.56 -5.29
N LEU A 29 7.80 16.85 -4.00
CA LEU A 29 8.96 16.39 -3.24
C LEU A 29 8.93 14.87 -3.04
N LEU A 30 7.81 14.31 -2.55
CA LEU A 30 7.68 12.88 -2.30
C LEU A 30 7.75 12.04 -3.57
N ASP A 31 7.28 12.57 -4.71
CA ASP A 31 7.45 11.92 -6.01
C ASP A 31 8.94 11.80 -6.40
N LYS A 32 9.77 12.81 -6.11
CA LYS A 32 11.22 12.72 -6.33
C LYS A 32 11.85 11.68 -5.42
N VAL A 33 11.48 11.67 -4.14
CA VAL A 33 11.95 10.68 -3.16
C VAL A 33 11.53 9.26 -3.55
N GLY A 34 10.31 9.08 -4.05
CA GLY A 34 9.82 7.78 -4.51
C GLY A 34 10.51 7.25 -5.76
N ARG A 35 10.98 8.14 -6.66
CA ARG A 35 11.80 7.72 -7.81
C ARG A 35 13.14 7.12 -7.40
N LEU A 36 13.68 7.57 -6.27
CA LEU A 36 14.91 7.04 -5.67
C LEU A 36 14.67 5.75 -4.86
N GLY A 37 13.45 5.19 -4.89
CA GLY A 37 13.10 3.95 -4.19
C GLY A 37 12.78 4.07 -2.70
N TRP A 38 12.93 5.25 -2.09
CA TRP A 38 12.72 5.44 -0.64
C TRP A 38 11.25 5.43 -0.23
N LEU A 39 10.34 5.67 -1.19
CA LEU A 39 8.91 5.69 -0.96
C LEU A 39 8.17 5.02 -2.11
N VAL A 40 7.09 4.33 -1.76
CA VAL A 40 6.12 3.81 -2.72
C VAL A 40 4.94 4.76 -2.78
N ARG A 41 4.66 5.32 -3.96
CA ARG A 41 3.40 6.04 -4.21
C ARG A 41 2.28 5.03 -4.39
N VAL A 42 1.54 4.77 -3.33
CA VAL A 42 0.38 3.86 -3.33
C VAL A 42 -0.76 4.48 -4.13
N SER A 43 -1.01 5.78 -3.97
CA SER A 43 -2.02 6.49 -4.75
C SER A 43 -1.74 7.99 -4.79
N ASN A 44 -2.66 8.77 -5.36
CA ASN A 44 -2.62 10.22 -5.25
C ASN A 44 -2.76 10.71 -3.79
N SER A 45 -3.21 9.91 -2.84
CA SER A 45 -3.37 10.34 -1.46
C SER A 45 -2.37 9.73 -0.48
N TYR A 46 -1.57 8.76 -0.91
CA TYR A 46 -0.72 7.99 -0.01
C TYR A 46 0.66 7.72 -0.58
N TYR A 47 1.65 7.94 0.27
CA TYR A 47 3.00 7.44 0.14
C TYR A 47 3.25 6.51 1.32
N ALA A 48 3.92 5.40 1.07
CA ALA A 48 4.25 4.42 2.09
C ALA A 48 5.72 4.05 2.01
N LEU A 49 6.28 3.59 3.12
CA LEU A 49 7.60 2.98 3.12
C LEU A 49 7.57 1.65 2.36
N PRO A 50 8.61 1.33 1.56
CA PRO A 50 8.69 0.05 0.85
C PRO A 50 8.48 -1.17 1.77
N GLU A 51 9.02 -1.13 2.98
CA GLU A 51 8.93 -2.19 3.98
C GLU A 51 7.48 -2.38 4.46
N ALA A 52 6.76 -1.28 4.66
CA ALA A 52 5.35 -1.32 5.04
C ALA A 52 4.48 -1.93 3.92
N VAL A 53 4.75 -1.58 2.67
CA VAL A 53 4.06 -2.18 1.51
C VAL A 53 4.37 -3.68 1.40
N ALA A 54 5.62 -4.08 1.61
CA ALA A 54 6.04 -5.48 1.60
C ALA A 54 5.35 -6.29 2.71
N GLU A 55 5.28 -5.74 3.93
CA GLU A 55 4.55 -6.36 5.05
C GLU A 55 3.07 -6.52 4.73
N LEU A 56 2.43 -5.45 4.25
CA LEU A 56 1.01 -5.48 3.88
C LEU A 56 0.71 -6.49 2.77
N ALA A 57 1.62 -6.65 1.81
CA ALA A 57 1.49 -7.66 0.77
C ALA A 57 1.64 -9.08 1.33
N ARG A 58 2.57 -9.32 2.27
CA ARG A 58 2.71 -10.60 2.97
C ARG A 58 1.48 -10.94 3.81
N ILE A 59 0.88 -9.95 4.49
CA ILE A 59 -0.40 -10.12 5.20
C ILE A 59 -1.51 -10.47 4.22
N ALA A 60 -1.61 -9.78 3.08
CA ALA A 60 -2.61 -10.07 2.06
C ALA A 60 -2.49 -11.51 1.52
N ASP A 61 -1.27 -11.96 1.26
CA ASP A 61 -1.00 -13.34 0.83
C ASP A 61 -1.38 -14.37 1.90
N ALA A 62 -1.05 -14.11 3.17
CA ALA A 62 -1.46 -14.97 4.29
C ALA A 62 -2.99 -15.05 4.43
N VAL A 63 -3.69 -13.91 4.38
CA VAL A 63 -5.16 -13.86 4.44
C VAL A 63 -5.79 -14.64 3.28
N ALA A 64 -5.24 -14.52 2.07
CA ALA A 64 -5.73 -15.28 0.93
C ALA A 64 -5.56 -16.79 1.13
N ARG A 65 -4.41 -17.24 1.68
CA ARG A 65 -4.14 -18.66 1.96
C ARG A 65 -5.05 -19.26 3.03
N GLU A 66 -5.47 -18.47 4.02
CA GLU A 66 -6.40 -18.90 5.06
C GLU A 66 -7.84 -19.06 4.56
N HIS A 67 -8.20 -18.38 3.46
CA HIS A 67 -9.53 -18.49 2.89
C HIS A 67 -9.70 -19.81 2.13
N PRO A 68 -10.79 -20.58 2.31
CA PRO A 68 -11.00 -21.89 1.65
C PRO A 68 -10.86 -21.85 0.11
N GLU A 69 -11.25 -20.73 -0.50
CA GLU A 69 -11.17 -20.51 -1.95
C GLU A 69 -9.91 -19.74 -2.41
N GLY A 70 -8.95 -19.49 -1.52
CA GLY A 70 -7.74 -18.74 -1.86
C GLY A 70 -8.00 -17.25 -2.13
N LEU A 71 -8.99 -16.65 -1.47
CA LEU A 71 -9.46 -15.29 -1.73
C LEU A 71 -9.01 -14.29 -0.67
N LEU A 72 -8.48 -13.16 -1.13
CA LEU A 72 -8.28 -11.97 -0.33
C LEU A 72 -9.58 -11.17 -0.29
N THR A 73 -10.26 -11.18 0.85
CA THR A 73 -11.43 -10.31 1.10
C THR A 73 -10.99 -9.00 1.74
N VAL A 74 -11.65 -7.89 1.36
CA VAL A 74 -11.31 -6.55 1.88
C VAL A 74 -11.49 -6.47 3.39
N GLY A 75 -12.57 -7.07 3.90
CA GLY A 75 -12.89 -7.06 5.33
C GLY A 75 -11.82 -7.74 6.17
N ARG A 76 -11.47 -8.99 5.82
CA ARG A 76 -10.46 -9.77 6.55
C ARG A 76 -9.08 -9.15 6.43
N PHE A 77 -8.69 -8.73 5.22
CA PHE A 77 -7.41 -8.05 5.02
C PHE A 77 -7.25 -6.83 5.93
N ARG A 78 -8.26 -5.95 5.95
CA ARG A 78 -8.24 -4.74 6.77
C ARG A 78 -8.11 -5.04 8.26
N GLU A 79 -8.88 -6.01 8.74
CA GLU A 79 -8.83 -6.45 10.14
C GLU A 79 -7.44 -6.98 10.51
N THR A 80 -6.90 -7.91 9.71
CA THR A 80 -5.60 -8.54 9.96
C THR A 80 -4.45 -7.53 9.82
N ALA A 81 -4.51 -6.62 8.85
CA ALA A 81 -3.48 -5.61 8.62
C ALA A 81 -3.55 -4.44 9.60
N GLY A 82 -4.65 -4.26 10.33
CA GLY A 82 -4.83 -3.14 11.27
C GLY A 82 -4.83 -1.76 10.61
N ILE A 83 -5.15 -1.66 9.31
CA ILE A 83 -5.15 -0.39 8.57
C ILE A 83 -6.54 0.23 8.45
N GLY A 84 -6.58 1.55 8.33
CA GLY A 84 -7.82 2.30 8.17
C GLY A 84 -8.52 2.03 6.83
N ARG A 85 -9.84 2.19 6.80
CA ARG A 85 -10.67 2.08 5.57
C ARG A 85 -10.16 3.00 4.46
N ASN A 86 -9.62 4.15 4.84
CA ASN A 86 -9.10 5.16 3.94
C ASN A 86 -7.85 4.73 3.18
N LEU A 87 -7.02 3.86 3.75
CA LEU A 87 -5.81 3.32 3.12
C LEU A 87 -6.08 1.98 2.43
N THR A 88 -6.98 1.16 2.99
CA THR A 88 -7.26 -0.20 2.51
C THR A 88 -7.54 -0.25 1.01
N MET A 89 -8.50 0.55 0.52
CA MET A 89 -8.89 0.50 -0.90
C MET A 89 -7.80 1.01 -1.84
N PRO A 90 -7.19 2.19 -1.61
CA PRO A 90 -6.04 2.64 -2.41
C PRO A 90 -4.89 1.63 -2.48
N LEU A 91 -4.62 0.93 -1.38
CA LEU A 91 -3.57 -0.08 -1.34
C LEU A 91 -3.93 -1.32 -2.18
N LEU A 92 -5.16 -1.81 -2.08
CA LEU A 92 -5.61 -2.95 -2.89
C LEU A 92 -5.67 -2.60 -4.38
N GLU A 93 -6.05 -1.37 -4.72
CA GLU A 93 -5.98 -0.86 -6.10
C GLU A 93 -4.54 -0.76 -6.61
N PHE A 94 -3.61 -0.34 -5.74
CA PHE A 94 -2.18 -0.36 -6.04
C PHE A 94 -1.67 -1.79 -6.30
N PHE A 95 -2.04 -2.76 -5.46
CA PHE A 95 -1.71 -4.17 -5.65
C PHE A 95 -2.26 -4.72 -6.98
N ASP A 96 -3.51 -4.40 -7.29
CA ASP A 96 -4.16 -4.78 -8.55
C ASP A 96 -3.39 -4.17 -9.74
N GLY A 97 -3.07 -2.87 -9.68
CA GLY A 97 -2.35 -2.15 -10.74
C GLY A 97 -0.90 -2.59 -10.94
N ARG A 98 -0.28 -3.23 -9.93
CA ARG A 98 1.06 -3.83 -10.01
C ARG A 98 1.04 -5.33 -10.33
N GLY A 99 -0.13 -5.92 -10.52
CA GLY A 99 -0.28 -7.34 -10.84
C GLY A 99 0.03 -8.29 -9.68
N PHE A 100 0.16 -7.77 -8.45
CA PHE A 100 0.28 -8.62 -7.26
C PHE A 100 -1.05 -9.32 -6.96
N THR A 101 -2.15 -8.59 -7.09
CA THR A 101 -3.51 -9.13 -7.00
C THR A 101 -4.29 -8.93 -8.28
N VAL A 102 -5.39 -9.67 -8.43
CA VAL A 102 -6.41 -9.37 -9.43
C VAL A 102 -7.78 -9.41 -8.78
N ARG A 103 -8.60 -8.41 -9.09
CA ARG A 103 -10.00 -8.36 -8.66
C ARG A 103 -10.87 -9.25 -9.53
N ILE A 104 -11.69 -10.06 -8.88
CA ILE A 104 -12.74 -10.88 -9.45
C ILE A 104 -14.05 -10.59 -8.72
N GLU A 105 -15.15 -11.21 -9.15
CA GLU A 105 -16.47 -11.02 -8.53
C GLU A 105 -16.47 -11.35 -7.02
N ALA A 106 -15.90 -12.49 -6.64
CA ALA A 106 -15.87 -12.97 -5.26
C ALA A 106 -14.85 -12.26 -4.34
N GLY A 107 -13.93 -11.45 -4.86
CA GLY A 107 -12.86 -10.84 -4.08
C GLY A 107 -11.59 -10.57 -4.89
N ARG A 108 -10.43 -10.89 -4.32
CA ARG A 108 -9.13 -10.81 -5.02
C ARG A 108 -8.38 -12.14 -4.93
N ARG A 109 -7.57 -12.45 -5.95
CA ARG A 109 -6.59 -13.54 -5.92
C ARG A 109 -5.18 -12.98 -5.95
N ILE A 110 -4.26 -13.61 -5.23
CA ILE A 110 -2.82 -13.38 -5.37
C ILE A 110 -2.36 -13.95 -6.71
N ARG A 111 -1.56 -13.20 -7.46
CA ARG A 111 -1.13 -13.54 -8.82
C ARG A 111 0.38 -13.63 -8.99
N ALA A 112 1.13 -13.02 -8.08
CA ALA A 112 2.59 -13.00 -8.11
C ALA A 112 3.15 -12.94 -6.69
N ASP A 113 4.45 -13.19 -6.56
CA ASP A 113 5.19 -12.91 -5.34
C ASP A 113 5.19 -11.40 -5.06
N TRP A 114 5.15 -11.01 -3.78
CA TRP A 114 5.06 -9.60 -3.37
C TRP A 114 6.22 -8.73 -3.89
N ARG A 115 7.36 -9.33 -4.28
CA ARG A 115 8.51 -8.60 -4.85
C ARG A 115 8.17 -7.83 -6.13
N VAL A 116 7.08 -8.13 -6.83
CA VAL A 116 6.59 -7.30 -7.96
C VAL A 116 6.20 -5.87 -7.54
N LEU A 117 6.05 -5.64 -6.23
CA LEU A 117 5.73 -4.33 -5.65
C LEU A 117 6.99 -3.52 -5.32
N ALA A 118 8.17 -4.14 -5.33
CA ALA A 118 9.42 -3.47 -4.98
C ALA A 118 9.68 -2.28 -5.94
N PRO A 119 10.24 -1.17 -5.42
CA PRO A 119 10.77 -0.11 -6.29
C PRO A 119 11.84 -0.68 -7.23
N ILE A 120 11.84 -0.20 -8.48
CA ILE A 120 12.70 -0.70 -9.58
C ILE A 120 14.20 -0.66 -9.22
N GLU A 121 14.64 0.20 -8.30
CA GLU A 121 16.04 0.33 -7.88
C GLU A 121 16.49 -0.68 -6.78
N LEU A 122 15.61 -1.59 -6.34
CA LEU A 122 15.93 -2.66 -5.38
C LEU A 122 15.90 -4.08 -5.99
N ALA A 123 15.93 -4.18 -7.33
CA ALA A 123 15.97 -5.44 -8.07
C ALA A 123 17.33 -5.67 -8.73
#